data_AF-A0A973XSV6-F1
#
_entry.id   AF-A0A973XSV6-F1
#
_cell.length_a   1.000
_cell.length_b   1.000
_cell.length_c   1.000
_cell.angle_alpha   90.00
_cell.angle_beta   90.00
_cell.angle_gamma   90.00
#
_symmetry.space_group_name_H-M   'P 1'
#
loop_
_entity.id
_entity.type
_entity.pdbx_description
1 polymer ?
#
loop_
_entity_poly.entity_id
_entity_poly.type
_entity_poly.pdbx_seq_one_letter_code
_entity_poly.pdbx_strand_id
1 'polypeptide(L)'
;MTKAPGTILTNPEMEATYFGIPVSYWGEDGDMLALGHPGPRKALAAFNRHARRYCGLVNVADDPKAEADDWLADIREGWLVITTPNPAEGDDPDWDWVSVEATAETPNAVPVTFLDA
;
A
#
# COMPACT_ATOMS: atom_id res chain seq x y z
N MET A 1 21.60 4.86 8.70
CA MET A 1 21.27 6.29 8.92
C MET A 1 19.77 6.36 9.09
N THR A 2 19.28 6.71 10.27
CA THR A 2 17.86 7.01 10.50
C THR A 2 17.52 8.33 9.82
N LYS A 3 16.47 8.34 9.00
CA LYS A 3 15.96 9.55 8.33
C LYS A 3 15.35 10.49 9.38
N ALA A 4 15.37 11.80 9.15
CA ALA A 4 14.73 12.75 10.08
C ALA A 4 13.20 12.57 10.08
N PRO A 5 12.48 12.84 11.18
CA PRO A 5 11.01 12.84 11.20
C PRO A 5 10.42 13.77 10.13
N GLY A 6 9.28 13.40 9.53
CA GLY A 6 8.61 14.18 8.48
C GLY A 6 9.37 14.27 7.14
N THR A 7 10.39 13.42 6.93
CA THR A 7 11.16 13.41 5.67
C THR A 7 10.34 12.78 4.57
N ILE A 8 10.19 13.47 3.43
CA ILE A 8 9.52 12.96 2.23
C ILE A 8 10.22 11.70 1.70
N LEU A 9 9.43 10.67 1.40
CA LEU A 9 9.83 9.37 0.89
C LEU A 9 9.28 9.15 -0.52
N THR A 10 10.15 9.19 -1.53
CA THR A 10 9.78 8.83 -2.92
C THR A 10 9.96 7.35 -3.24
N ASN A 11 10.59 6.60 -2.32
CA ASN A 11 10.74 5.16 -2.37
C ASN A 11 10.65 4.63 -0.93
N PRO A 12 9.43 4.52 -0.37
CA PRO A 12 9.22 4.00 0.97
C PRO A 12 9.62 2.53 1.06
N GLU A 13 9.89 2.07 2.28
CA GLU A 13 10.07 0.65 2.53
C GLU A 13 8.72 -0.06 2.41
N MET A 14 8.71 -1.20 1.73
CA MET A 14 7.52 -1.99 1.45
C MET A 14 7.76 -3.41 1.94
N GLU A 15 6.74 -4.07 2.48
CA GLU A 15 6.87 -5.40 3.09
C GLU A 15 7.34 -6.47 2.10
N ALA A 16 6.94 -6.36 0.83
CA ALA A 16 7.31 -7.33 -0.20
C ALA A 16 7.29 -6.75 -1.62
N THR A 17 7.75 -7.55 -2.59
CA THR A 17 7.59 -7.28 -4.01
C THR A 17 7.15 -8.55 -4.73
N TYR A 18 6.03 -8.48 -5.45
CA TYR A 18 5.52 -9.59 -6.25
C TYR A 18 5.25 -9.13 -7.68
N PHE A 19 5.68 -9.94 -8.66
CA PHE A 19 5.53 -9.62 -10.08
C PHE A 19 6.14 -8.25 -10.47
N GLY A 20 7.16 -7.80 -9.74
CA GLY A 20 7.79 -6.48 -9.92
C GLY A 20 7.01 -5.32 -9.31
N ILE A 21 6.00 -5.59 -8.48
CA ILE A 21 5.15 -4.59 -7.82
C ILE A 21 5.43 -4.62 -6.31
N PRO A 22 6.00 -3.54 -5.74
CA PRO A 22 6.16 -3.39 -4.29
C PRO A 22 4.79 -3.27 -3.61
N VAL A 23 4.58 -4.00 -2.52
CA VAL A 23 3.30 -4.06 -1.80
C VAL A 23 3.52 -4.05 -0.29
N SER A 24 2.54 -3.51 0.43
CA SER A 24 2.47 -3.49 1.88
C SER A 24 1.00 -3.54 2.32
N TYR A 25 0.73 -4.04 3.51
CA TYR A 25 -0.47 -3.66 4.23
C TYR A 25 -0.46 -2.15 4.50
N TRP A 26 -1.66 -1.57 4.51
CA TRP A 26 -1.91 -0.17 4.78
C TRP A 26 -2.96 -0.08 5.87
N GLY A 27 -2.71 0.73 6.90
CA GLY A 27 -3.57 0.75 8.07
C GLY A 27 -3.57 -0.58 8.83
N GLU A 28 -4.60 -0.80 9.64
CA GLU A 28 -4.73 -1.98 10.51
C GLU A 28 -5.78 -2.98 10.02
N ASP A 29 -6.65 -2.59 9.10
CA ASP A 29 -7.88 -3.33 8.74
C ASP A 29 -7.70 -4.31 7.57
N GLY A 30 -6.46 -4.56 7.14
CA GLY A 30 -6.16 -5.48 6.04
C GLY A 30 -6.19 -4.84 4.65
N ASP A 31 -6.37 -3.52 4.58
CA ASP A 31 -6.18 -2.74 3.36
C ASP A 31 -4.75 -2.91 2.84
N MET A 32 -4.59 -2.84 1.52
CA MET A 32 -3.30 -3.05 0.89
C MET A 32 -2.97 -1.92 -0.07
N LEU A 33 -1.67 -1.63 -0.14
CA LEU A 33 -1.11 -0.61 -1.00
C LEU A 33 -0.02 -1.20 -1.89
N ALA A 34 -0.07 -0.87 -3.17
CA ALA A 34 0.97 -1.14 -4.14
C ALA A 34 1.59 0.17 -4.64
N LEU A 35 2.91 0.20 -4.83
CA LEU A 35 3.56 1.33 -5.48
C LEU A 35 3.30 1.31 -7.00
N GLY A 36 2.97 2.47 -7.55
CA GLY A 36 2.68 2.68 -8.97
C GLY A 36 1.22 2.49 -9.35
N HIS A 37 0.98 2.61 -10.66
CA HIS A 37 -0.30 2.36 -11.34
C HIS A 37 -0.17 1.12 -12.25
N PRO A 38 0.04 -0.10 -11.69
CA PRO A 38 0.14 -1.32 -12.49
C PRO A 38 -1.19 -1.73 -13.15
N GLY A 39 -2.30 -1.10 -12.78
CA GLY A 39 -3.66 -1.47 -13.15
C GLY A 39 -4.28 -2.52 -12.22
N PRO A 40 -5.62 -2.54 -12.07
CA PRO A 40 -6.32 -3.31 -11.04
C PRO A 40 -5.99 -4.80 -11.01
N ARG A 41 -5.97 -5.46 -12.17
CA ARG A 41 -5.71 -6.91 -12.26
C ARG A 41 -4.31 -7.30 -11.78
N LYS A 42 -3.31 -6.47 -12.06
CA LYS A 42 -1.92 -6.73 -11.63
C LYS A 42 -1.75 -6.44 -10.15
N ALA A 43 -2.35 -5.36 -9.66
CA ALA A 43 -2.40 -5.04 -8.24
C ALA A 43 -3.06 -6.19 -7.45
N LEU A 44 -4.25 -6.64 -7.86
CA LEU A 44 -4.95 -7.77 -7.22
C LEU A 44 -4.10 -9.04 -7.17
N ALA A 45 -3.38 -9.36 -8.24
CA ALA A 45 -2.48 -10.52 -8.26
C ALA A 45 -1.35 -10.38 -7.22
N ALA A 46 -0.76 -9.18 -7.09
CA ALA A 46 0.27 -8.89 -6.11
C ALA A 46 -0.27 -8.94 -4.68
N PHE A 47 -1.42 -8.30 -4.41
CA PHE A 47 -2.11 -8.34 -3.12
C PHE A 47 -2.48 -9.75 -2.69
N ASN A 48 -3.08 -10.54 -3.59
CA ASN A 48 -3.42 -11.92 -3.31
C ASN A 48 -2.19 -12.78 -3.00
N ARG A 49 -1.06 -12.52 -3.68
CA ARG A 49 0.20 -13.20 -3.36
C ARG A 49 0.74 -12.76 -2.00
N HIS A 50 0.60 -11.50 -1.63
CA HIS A 50 1.00 -10.95 -0.34
C HIS A 50 0.20 -11.57 0.81
N ALA A 51 -1.13 -11.49 0.75
CA ALA A 51 -2.05 -12.09 1.73
C ALA A 51 -1.70 -13.57 2.02
N ARG A 52 -1.42 -14.35 0.97
CA ARG A 52 -1.02 -15.77 1.08
C ARG A 52 0.35 -15.99 1.71
N ARG A 53 1.31 -15.11 1.45
CA ARG A 53 2.71 -15.33 1.84
C ARG A 53 3.08 -14.68 3.16
N TYR A 54 2.49 -13.54 3.44
CA TYR A 54 2.74 -12.75 4.63
C TYR A 54 1.80 -13.17 5.78
N CYS A 55 0.50 -13.23 5.51
CA CYS A 55 -0.52 -13.57 6.52
C CYS A 55 -0.96 -15.04 6.50
N GLY A 56 -0.59 -15.81 5.47
CA GLY A 56 -0.99 -17.22 5.35
C GLY A 56 -2.46 -17.44 4.98
N LEU A 57 -3.16 -16.38 4.53
CA LEU A 57 -4.57 -16.43 4.12
C LEU A 57 -4.75 -17.25 2.84
N VAL A 58 -5.98 -17.70 2.58
CA VAL A 58 -6.30 -18.43 1.33
C VAL A 58 -6.24 -17.51 0.11
N ASN A 59 -6.66 -16.25 0.26
CA ASN A 59 -6.56 -15.16 -0.71
C ASN A 59 -6.80 -13.83 0.03
N VAL A 60 -6.96 -12.72 -0.71
CA VAL A 60 -7.31 -11.41 -0.12
C VAL A 60 -8.59 -11.43 0.72
N ALA A 61 -9.54 -12.30 0.39
CA ALA A 61 -10.82 -12.47 1.10
C ALA A 61 -10.75 -13.44 2.30
N ASP A 62 -9.64 -14.17 2.42
CA ASP A 62 -9.56 -15.42 3.17
C ASP A 62 -10.71 -16.42 2.91
N ASP A 63 -11.27 -16.43 1.69
CA ASP A 63 -12.35 -17.32 1.28
C ASP A 63 -11.99 -18.08 0.00
N PRO A 64 -11.86 -19.42 0.00
CA PRO A 64 -11.53 -20.20 -1.19
C PRO A 64 -12.54 -20.06 -2.35
N LYS A 65 -13.74 -19.50 -2.11
CA LYS A 65 -14.78 -19.29 -3.13
C LYS A 65 -14.76 -17.90 -3.74
N ALA A 66 -14.05 -16.94 -3.14
CA ALA A 66 -13.98 -15.58 -3.67
C ALA A 66 -13.30 -15.58 -5.05
N GLU A 67 -13.92 -14.87 -5.98
CA GLU A 67 -13.43 -14.68 -7.34
C GLU A 67 -12.71 -13.34 -7.49
N ALA A 68 -11.96 -13.16 -8.56
CA ALA A 68 -11.23 -11.92 -8.77
C ALA A 68 -12.17 -10.72 -8.95
N ASP A 69 -13.31 -10.93 -9.63
CA ASP A 69 -14.27 -9.87 -9.93
C ASP A 69 -14.96 -9.33 -8.67
N ASP A 70 -14.95 -10.07 -7.56
CA ASP A 70 -15.47 -9.62 -6.26
C ASP A 70 -14.65 -8.46 -5.67
N TRP A 71 -13.40 -8.27 -6.11
CA TRP A 71 -12.44 -7.33 -5.53
C TRP A 71 -11.95 -6.26 -6.50
N LEU A 72 -12.12 -6.47 -7.80
CA LEU A 72 -11.61 -5.55 -8.82
C LEU A 72 -12.27 -4.17 -8.74
N ALA A 73 -13.49 -4.08 -8.20
CA ALA A 73 -14.22 -2.82 -8.01
C ALA A 73 -13.65 -1.98 -6.86
N ASP A 74 -13.03 -2.63 -5.87
CA ASP A 74 -12.48 -1.99 -4.66
C ASP A 74 -11.02 -1.56 -4.85
N ILE A 75 -10.44 -1.85 -6.01
CA ILE A 75 -9.10 -1.43 -6.38
C ILE A 75 -9.14 -0.10 -7.10
N ARG A 76 -8.50 0.91 -6.52
CA ARG A 76 -8.39 2.26 -7.11
C ARG A 76 -6.95 2.71 -7.21
N GLU A 77 -6.66 3.50 -8.25
CA GLU A 77 -5.37 4.18 -8.41
C GLU A 77 -5.46 5.59 -7.81
N GLY A 78 -4.40 6.02 -7.15
CA GLY A 78 -4.32 7.35 -6.54
C GLY A 78 -2.89 7.81 -6.33
N TRP A 79 -2.74 8.82 -5.49
CA TRP A 79 -1.47 9.48 -5.23
C TRP A 79 -1.34 9.79 -3.74
N LEU A 80 -0.15 9.59 -3.19
CA LEU A 80 0.17 9.91 -1.81
C LEU A 80 1.40 10.80 -1.71
N VAL A 81 1.46 11.67 -0.72
CA VAL A 81 2.73 12.14 -0.18
C VAL A 81 3.07 11.27 1.01
N ILE A 82 4.21 10.60 0.97
CA ILE A 82 4.65 9.66 2.00
C ILE A 82 5.83 10.29 2.75
N THR A 83 5.82 10.19 4.08
CA THR A 83 6.88 10.71 4.95
C THR A 83 7.28 9.68 5.99
N THR A 84 8.46 9.85 6.60
CA THR A 84 8.73 9.21 7.90
C THR A 84 7.80 9.76 8.97
N PRO A 85 7.41 8.96 9.99
CA PRO A 85 6.55 9.45 11.06
C PRO A 85 7.17 10.65 11.78
N ASN A 86 6.32 11.60 12.18
CA ASN A 86 6.66 12.75 12.98
C ASN A 86 5.88 12.78 14.31
N PRO A 87 6.46 12.27 15.41
CA PRO A 87 5.80 12.26 16.72
C PRO A 87 5.43 13.64 17.26
N ALA A 88 6.09 14.72 16.78
CA ALA A 88 5.72 16.08 17.16
C ALA A 88 4.38 16.53 16.54
N GLU A 89 3.94 15.88 15.47
CA GLU A 89 2.66 16.10 14.80
C GLU A 89 1.60 15.03 15.16
N GLY A 90 1.97 14.08 16.03
CA GLY A 90 1.06 13.05 16.55
C GLY A 90 1.14 11.71 15.82
N ASP A 91 2.07 11.56 14.87
CA ASP A 91 2.29 10.26 14.22
C ASP A 91 2.90 9.27 15.21
N ASP A 92 2.52 8.00 15.07
CA ASP A 92 3.10 6.92 15.84
C ASP A 92 4.49 6.56 15.27
N PRO A 93 5.57 6.64 16.09
CA PRO A 93 6.93 6.37 15.64
C PRO A 93 7.19 4.91 15.25
N ASP A 94 6.30 3.98 15.59
CA ASP A 94 6.46 2.55 15.29
C ASP A 94 6.08 2.21 13.82
N TRP A 95 5.47 3.14 13.09
CA TRP A 95 5.19 2.97 11.66
C TRP A 95 6.45 3.18 10.81
N ASP A 96 6.64 2.40 9.75
CA ASP A 96 7.76 2.60 8.83
C ASP A 96 7.63 3.89 8.00
N TRP A 97 6.39 4.31 7.75
CA TRP A 97 6.03 5.53 7.04
C TRP A 97 4.58 5.92 7.35
N VAL A 98 4.27 7.20 7.14
CA VAL A 98 2.91 7.76 7.15
C VAL A 98 2.62 8.40 5.81
N SER A 99 1.35 8.63 5.51
CA SER A 99 0.95 9.17 4.21
C SER A 99 -0.26 10.08 4.30
N VAL A 100 -0.33 11.04 3.37
CA VAL A 100 -1.51 11.86 3.13
C VAL A 100 -1.95 11.70 1.67
N GLU A 101 -3.26 11.68 1.44
CA GLU A 101 -3.80 11.69 0.08
C GLU A 101 -3.37 12.94 -0.68
N ALA A 102 -3.09 12.76 -1.97
CA ALA A 102 -2.56 13.77 -2.86
C ALA A 102 -3.17 13.64 -4.26
N THR A 103 -2.80 14.56 -5.14
CA THR A 103 -3.09 14.48 -6.58
C THR A 103 -1.80 14.30 -7.38
N ALA A 104 -1.92 14.00 -8.67
CA ALA A 104 -0.77 13.89 -9.58
C ALA A 104 0.05 15.19 -9.66
N GLU A 105 -0.58 16.34 -9.41
CA GLU A 105 0.04 17.67 -9.45
C GLU A 105 0.68 18.06 -8.11
N THR A 106 0.41 17.31 -7.05
CA THR A 106 0.98 17.60 -5.73
C THR A 106 2.49 17.31 -5.73
N PRO A 107 3.34 18.27 -5.33
CA PRO A 107 4.79 18.05 -5.31
C PRO A 107 5.19 16.82 -4.48
N ASN A 108 6.06 15.99 -5.05
CA ASN A 108 6.55 14.74 -4.45
C ASN A 108 5.49 13.64 -4.25
N ALA A 109 4.30 13.79 -4.83
CA ALA A 109 3.33 12.73 -4.81
C ALA A 109 3.87 11.48 -5.54
N VAL A 110 3.66 10.32 -4.94
CA VAL A 110 3.98 9.02 -5.51
C VAL A 110 2.70 8.34 -6.01
N PRO A 111 2.72 7.72 -7.20
CA PRO A 111 1.57 6.97 -7.68
C PRO A 111 1.44 5.69 -6.87
N VAL A 112 0.21 5.35 -6.48
CA VAL A 112 -0.10 4.13 -5.73
C VAL A 112 -1.41 3.51 -6.22
N THR A 113 -1.59 2.24 -5.92
CA THR A 113 -2.84 1.52 -6.11
C THR A 113 -3.27 0.93 -4.78
N PHE A 114 -4.53 1.13 -4.43
CA PHE A 114 -5.12 0.73 -3.17
C PHE A 114 -6.04 -0.46 -3.36
N LEU A 115 -6.20 -1.25 -2.30
CA LEU A 115 -7.34 -2.11 -2.07
C LEU A 115 -7.97 -1.62 -0.76
N ASP A 116 -9.16 -1.04 -0.85
CA ASP A 116 -9.94 -0.56 0.29
C ASP A 116 -11.14 -1.53 0.45
N ALA A 117 -11.01 -2.50 1.33
CA ALA A 117 -11.95 -3.63 1.47
C ALA A 117 -13.13 -3.36 2.42
#